data_AF-A0AA35NXN3-F1
#
_entry.id   AF-A0AA35NXN3-F1
#
_cell.length_a   1.000
_cell.length_b   1.000
_cell.length_c   1.000
_cell.angle_alpha   90.00
_cell.angle_beta   90.00
_cell.angle_gamma   90.00
#
_symmetry.space_group_name_H-M   'P 1'
#
loop_
_entity.id
_entity.type
_entity.pdbx_description
1 polymer ?
#
loop_
_entity_poly.entity_id
_entity_poly.type
_entity_poly.pdbx_seq_one_letter_code
_entity_poly.pdbx_strand_id
1 'polypeptide(L)'
;MASYLAQEVQLAKRHEEILSQRMVLLQQMESHLGDKEAEKTWQIQEADAARKRNVALLNDIKTAGKKLQSRDHLLLHPDIVNLETLYWAKVEESIPKWEPFFLGRTQAPIGVRKIKPTKQNTGPPKR
;
A
#
# COMPACT_ATOMS: atom_id res chain seq x y z
N MET A 1 -1.25 -8.80 -83.30
CA MET A 1 -0.37 -7.85 -82.60
C MET A 1 -1.10 -7.01 -81.54
N ALA A 2 -2.31 -6.50 -81.80
CA ALA A 2 -3.06 -5.67 -80.84
C ALA A 2 -3.35 -6.33 -79.47
N SER A 3 -3.60 -7.65 -79.43
CA SER A 3 -3.90 -8.38 -78.17
C SER A 3 -2.72 -8.44 -77.20
N TYR A 4 -1.49 -8.56 -77.71
CA TYR A 4 -0.27 -8.62 -76.88
C TYR A 4 0.03 -7.26 -76.27
N LEU A 5 -0.09 -6.20 -77.09
CA LEU A 5 0.08 -4.81 -76.63
C LEU A 5 -0.92 -4.46 -75.51
N ALA A 6 -2.18 -4.86 -75.65
CA ALA A 6 -3.20 -4.64 -74.63
C ALA A 6 -2.85 -5.34 -73.30
N GLN A 7 -2.26 -6.54 -73.37
CA GLN A 7 -1.82 -7.29 -72.19
C GLN A 7 -0.63 -6.63 -71.49
N GLU A 8 0.37 -6.17 -72.24
CA GLU A 8 1.53 -5.44 -71.69
C GLU A 8 1.11 -4.14 -71.00
N VAL A 9 0.18 -3.39 -71.59
CA VAL A 9 -0.38 -2.18 -70.97
C VAL A 9 -1.07 -2.50 -69.65
N GLN A 10 -1.84 -3.60 -69.57
CA GLN A 10 -2.48 -4.02 -68.32
C GLN A 10 -1.47 -4.48 -67.27
N LEU A 11 -0.42 -5.17 -67.69
CA LEU A 11 0.65 -5.61 -66.80
C LEU A 11 1.42 -4.42 -66.22
N ALA A 12 1.75 -3.43 -67.04
CA ALA A 12 2.40 -2.19 -66.61
C ALA A 12 1.53 -1.44 -65.58
N LYS A 13 0.21 -1.34 -65.81
CA LYS A 13 -0.71 -0.72 -64.83
C LYS A 13 -0.68 -1.44 -63.48
N ARG A 14 -0.72 -2.77 -63.48
CA ARG A 14 -0.63 -3.55 -62.24
C ARG A 14 0.72 -3.38 -61.56
N HIS A 15 1.80 -3.27 -62.32
CA HIS A 15 3.13 -3.03 -61.78
C HIS A 15 3.22 -1.68 -61.08
N GLU A 16 2.73 -0.62 -61.71
CA GLU A 16 2.66 0.72 -61.10
C GLU A 16 1.82 0.71 -59.82
N GLU A 17 0.71 -0.02 -59.82
CA GLU A 17 -0.13 -0.17 -58.62
C GLU A 17 0.64 -0.86 -57.48
N ILE A 18 1.35 -1.96 -57.77
CA ILE A 18 2.21 -2.65 -56.79
C ILE A 18 3.31 -1.72 -56.27
N LEU A 19 3.96 -0.95 -57.15
CA LEU A 19 4.99 0.00 -56.74
C LEU A 19 4.43 1.11 -55.85
N SER A 20 3.25 1.63 -56.17
CA SER A 20 2.57 2.66 -55.37
C SER A 20 2.23 2.15 -53.95
N GLN A 21 1.69 0.93 -53.85
CA GLN A 21 1.38 0.29 -52.57
C GLN A 21 2.65 0.04 -51.75
N ARG A 22 3.71 -0.44 -52.40
CA ARG A 22 5.00 -0.66 -51.75
C ARG A 22 5.60 0.64 -51.21
N MET A 23 5.50 1.73 -51.96
CA MET A 23 5.98 3.04 -51.52
C MET A 23 5.26 3.49 -50.24
N VAL A 24 3.92 3.41 -50.22
CA VAL A 24 3.12 3.78 -49.05
C VAL A 24 3.48 2.91 -47.84
N LEU A 25 3.61 1.59 -48.03
CA LEU A 25 3.97 0.68 -46.94
C LEU A 25 5.35 1.00 -46.37
N LEU A 26 6.35 1.28 -47.23
CA LEU A 26 7.70 1.63 -46.79
C LEU A 26 7.69 2.93 -45.98
N GLN A 27 6.96 3.95 -46.44
CA GLN A 27 6.81 5.21 -45.71
C GLN A 27 6.15 5.01 -44.34
N GLN A 28 5.12 4.16 -44.26
CA GLN A 28 4.47 3.83 -42.99
C GLN A 28 5.41 3.10 -42.04
N MET A 29 6.20 2.14 -42.56
CA MET A 29 7.18 1.40 -41.76
C MET A 29 8.28 2.32 -41.21
N GLU A 30 8.76 3.26 -42.01
CA GLU A 30 9.76 4.26 -41.61
C GLU A 30 9.22 5.19 -40.52
N SER A 31 8.02 5.74 -40.69
CA SER A 31 7.37 6.58 -39.68
C SER A 31 7.21 5.83 -38.36
N HIS A 32 6.66 4.62 -38.40
CA HIS A 32 6.42 3.83 -37.20
C HIS A 32 7.73 3.40 -36.50
N LEU A 33 8.82 3.20 -37.24
CA LEU A 33 10.14 2.97 -36.64
C LEU A 33 10.60 4.23 -35.88
N GLY A 34 10.50 5.40 -36.51
CA GLY A 34 10.85 6.69 -35.87
C GLY A 34 10.02 6.97 -34.61
N ASP A 35 8.71 6.75 -34.66
CA ASP A 35 7.81 6.92 -33.52
C ASP A 35 8.21 5.98 -32.36
N LYS A 36 8.55 4.72 -32.66
CA LYS A 36 9.02 3.75 -31.65
C LYS A 36 10.35 4.15 -31.02
N GLU A 37 11.26 4.74 -31.78
CA GLU A 37 12.52 5.23 -31.25
C GLU A 37 12.32 6.46 -30.35
N ALA A 38 11.47 7.39 -30.76
CA ALA A 38 11.09 8.54 -29.96
C ALA A 38 10.42 8.12 -28.63
N GLU A 39 9.48 7.18 -28.68
CA GLU A 39 8.82 6.66 -27.48
C GLU A 39 9.82 6.00 -26.51
N LYS A 40 10.75 5.19 -27.03
CA LYS A 40 11.81 4.58 -26.20
C LYS A 40 12.70 5.62 -25.54
N THR A 41 13.11 6.66 -26.28
CA THR A 41 13.96 7.71 -25.71
C THR A 41 13.23 8.50 -24.64
N TRP A 42 11.94 8.81 -24.84
CA TRP A 42 11.09 9.45 -23.84
C TRP A 42 10.94 8.59 -22.58
N GLN A 43 10.67 7.29 -22.73
CA GLN A 43 10.56 6.36 -21.59
C GLN A 43 11.87 6.26 -20.79
N ILE A 44 13.02 6.19 -21.47
CA ILE A 44 14.33 6.16 -20.80
C ILE A 44 14.57 7.45 -20.02
N GLN A 45 14.21 8.60 -20.60
CA GLN A 45 14.35 9.89 -19.94
C GLN A 45 13.47 10.01 -18.70
N GLU A 46 12.20 9.59 -18.78
CA GLU A 46 11.29 9.62 -17.63
C GLU A 46 11.76 8.64 -16.55
N ALA A 47 12.24 7.44 -16.92
CA ALA A 47 12.79 6.48 -15.98
C ALA A 47 14.04 7.01 -15.27
N ASP A 48 14.95 7.70 -15.98
CA ASP A 48 16.13 8.32 -15.37
C ASP A 48 15.75 9.50 -14.46
N ALA A 49 14.77 10.32 -14.86
CA ALA A 49 14.24 11.38 -14.03
C ALA A 49 13.61 10.82 -12.74
N ALA A 50 12.78 9.79 -12.84
CA ALA A 50 12.21 9.09 -11.70
C ALA A 50 13.28 8.47 -10.80
N ARG A 51 14.31 7.84 -11.39
CA ARG A 51 15.44 7.28 -10.65
C ARG A 51 16.19 8.35 -9.85
N LYS A 52 16.47 9.51 -10.45
CA LYS A 52 17.13 10.64 -9.77
C LYS A 52 16.28 11.15 -8.60
N ARG A 53 14.97 11.33 -8.79
CA ARG A 53 14.04 11.71 -7.72
C ARG A 53 14.04 10.67 -6.59
N ASN A 54 13.95 9.38 -6.93
CA ASN A 54 13.94 8.30 -5.95
C ASN A 54 15.22 8.23 -5.12
N VAL A 55 16.39 8.45 -5.74
CA VAL A 55 17.67 8.50 -5.02
C VAL A 55 17.71 9.66 -4.04
N ALA A 56 17.23 10.85 -4.44
CA ALA A 56 17.15 12.01 -3.55
C ALA A 56 16.22 11.74 -2.36
N LEU A 57 15.00 11.25 -2.63
CA LEU A 57 14.03 10.89 -1.58
C LEU A 57 14.57 9.84 -0.62
N LEU A 58 15.27 8.82 -1.12
CA LEU A 58 15.83 7.77 -0.28
C LEU A 58 16.93 8.31 0.65
N ASN A 59 17.74 9.27 0.17
CA ASN A 59 18.70 9.96 1.02
C ASN A 59 17.99 10.83 2.07
N ASP A 60 16.95 11.55 1.70
CA ASP A 60 16.16 12.37 2.63
C ASP A 60 15.53 11.50 3.72
N ILE A 61 14.91 10.38 3.35
CA ILE A 61 14.35 9.41 4.30
C ILE A 61 15.45 8.86 5.22
N LYS A 62 16.62 8.51 4.68
CA LYS A 62 17.75 8.00 5.47
C LYS A 62 18.25 9.05 6.47
N THR A 63 18.34 10.32 6.07
CA THR A 63 18.75 11.40 6.97
C THR A 63 17.70 11.68 8.04
N ALA A 64 16.41 11.68 7.67
CA ALA A 64 15.31 11.81 8.62
C ALA A 64 15.30 10.66 9.63
N GLY A 65 15.51 9.42 9.17
CA GLY A 65 15.62 8.24 10.03
C GLY A 65 16.78 8.34 11.03
N LYS A 66 17.96 8.80 10.59
CA LYS A 66 19.09 9.04 11.49
C LYS A 66 18.80 10.14 12.52
N LYS A 67 18.14 11.23 12.11
CA LYS A 67 17.70 12.28 13.02
C LYS A 67 16.71 11.74 14.06
N LEU A 68 15.77 10.90 13.65
CA LEU A 68 14.84 10.27 14.57
C LEU A 68 15.56 9.34 15.55
N GLN A 69 16.44 8.45 15.08
CA GLN A 69 17.25 7.60 15.96
C GLN A 69 18.07 8.42 16.96
N SER A 70 18.70 9.51 16.51
CA SER A 70 19.41 10.42 17.42
C SER A 70 18.50 11.06 18.47
N ARG A 71 17.21 11.25 18.16
CA ARG A 71 16.18 11.73 19.09
C ARG A 71 15.60 10.62 19.95
N ASP A 72 15.57 9.37 19.50
CA ASP A 72 15.24 8.23 20.36
C ASP A 72 16.29 8.07 21.48
N HIS A 73 17.54 8.48 21.22
CA HIS A 73 18.59 8.63 22.24
C HIS A 73 18.47 9.90 23.09
N LEU A 74 17.67 10.90 22.66
CA LEU A 74 17.08 11.89 23.56
C LEU A 74 15.90 11.22 24.27
N LEU A 75 16.28 10.26 25.10
CA LEU A 75 15.54 9.67 26.21
C LEU A 75 14.42 10.61 26.65
N LEU A 76 13.18 10.10 26.72
CA LEU A 76 12.10 10.77 27.46
C LEU A 76 12.71 11.35 28.74
N HIS A 77 12.46 12.64 29.00
CA HIS A 77 13.04 13.35 30.14
C HIS A 77 12.92 12.45 31.39
N PRO A 78 13.96 12.32 32.24
CA PRO A 78 13.94 11.39 33.37
C PRO A 78 12.66 11.47 34.21
N ASP A 79 12.08 12.66 34.34
CA ASP A 79 10.79 12.88 35.00
C ASP A 79 9.60 12.16 34.35
N ILE A 80 9.56 12.05 33.01
CA ILE A 80 8.51 11.35 32.27
C ILE A 80 8.64 9.84 32.51
N VAL A 81 9.86 9.30 32.50
CA VAL A 81 10.13 7.89 32.81
C VAL A 81 9.77 7.59 34.26
N ASN A 82 10.11 8.49 35.19
CA ASN A 82 9.72 8.38 36.60
C ASN A 82 8.19 8.42 36.76
N LEU A 83 7.50 9.34 36.07
CA LEU A 83 6.05 9.44 36.10
C LEU A 83 5.38 8.17 35.57
N GLU A 84 5.87 7.61 34.47
CA GLU A 84 5.38 6.34 33.93
C GLU A 84 5.56 5.21 34.94
N THR A 85 6.74 5.12 35.57
CA THR A 85 7.04 4.11 36.59
C THR A 85 6.12 4.23 37.80
N LEU A 86 5.93 5.45 38.33
CA LEU A 86 5.04 5.74 39.45
C LEU A 86 3.57 5.46 39.10
N TYR A 87 3.16 5.79 37.87
CA TYR A 87 1.83 5.50 37.38
C TYR A 87 1.56 3.99 37.38
N TRP A 88 2.43 3.19 36.77
CA TRP A 88 2.25 1.73 36.72
C TRP A 88 2.30 1.09 38.12
N ALA A 89 3.17 1.56 39.01
CA ALA A 89 3.20 1.11 40.40
C ALA A 89 1.87 1.38 41.13
N LYS A 90 1.30 2.58 40.93
CA LYS A 90 0.01 2.96 41.52
C LYS A 90 -1.16 2.18 40.90
N VAL A 91 -1.09 1.88 39.61
CA VAL A 91 -2.05 0.99 38.95
C VAL A 91 -1.99 -0.39 39.58
N GLU A 92 -0.80 -0.97 39.78
CA GLU A 92 -0.63 -2.27 40.43
C GLU A 92 -1.16 -2.29 41.87
N GLU A 93 -0.95 -1.21 42.65
CA GLU A 93 -1.47 -1.07 44.00
C GLU A 93 -3.01 -0.93 44.05
N SER A 94 -3.57 -0.21 43.08
CA SER A 94 -5.01 0.07 43.01
C SER A 94 -5.82 -1.02 42.30
N ILE A 95 -5.17 -1.93 41.57
CA ILE A 95 -5.81 -3.12 41.04
C ILE A 95 -6.30 -3.96 42.23
N PRO A 96 -7.61 -4.23 42.33
CA PRO A 96 -8.11 -5.07 43.41
C PRO A 96 -7.46 -6.45 43.32
N LYS A 97 -7.12 -7.06 44.46
CA LYS A 97 -6.58 -8.43 44.48
C LYS A 97 -7.71 -9.40 44.18
N TRP A 98 -8.01 -9.58 42.89
CA TRP A 98 -9.05 -10.49 42.41
C TRP A 98 -8.64 -11.96 42.52
N GLU A 99 -7.34 -12.27 42.59
CA GLU A 99 -6.84 -13.65 42.64
C GLU A 99 -7.40 -14.46 43.84
N PRO A 100 -7.35 -13.99 45.10
CA PRO A 100 -8.00 -14.70 46.20
C PRO A 100 -9.52 -14.86 46.07
N PHE A 101 -10.18 -13.91 45.38
CA PHE A 101 -11.61 -13.97 45.10
C PHE A 101 -11.94 -15.04 44.04
N PHE A 102 -11.19 -15.09 42.94
CA PHE A 102 -11.35 -16.12 41.91
C PHE A 102 -11.02 -17.53 42.43
N LEU A 103 -10.11 -17.63 43.40
CA LEU A 103 -9.80 -18.88 44.10
C LEU A 103 -10.82 -19.25 45.19
N GLY A 104 -11.88 -18.47 45.37
CA GLY A 104 -12.94 -18.71 46.36
C GLY A 104 -12.51 -18.53 47.82
N ARG A 105 -11.33 -17.94 48.07
CA ARG A 105 -10.76 -17.77 49.41
C ARG A 105 -11.19 -16.46 50.08
N THR A 106 -11.70 -15.49 49.33
CA THR A 106 -12.18 -14.20 49.85
C THR A 106 -13.49 -13.77 49.20
N GLN A 107 -14.20 -12.82 49.83
CA GLN A 107 -15.35 -12.15 49.22
C GLN A 107 -14.92 -11.21 48.07
N ALA A 108 -15.87 -10.86 47.20
CA ALA A 108 -15.64 -10.00 46.05
C ALA A 108 -14.97 -8.68 46.45
N PRO A 109 -13.96 -8.20 45.71
CA PRO A 109 -13.30 -6.94 46.03
C PRO A 109 -14.28 -5.77 46.02
N ILE A 110 -13.93 -4.71 46.75
CA ILE A 110 -14.71 -3.46 46.86
C ILE A 110 -14.99 -2.92 45.45
N GLY A 111 -16.27 -2.79 45.10
CA GLY A 111 -16.75 -2.32 43.80
C GLY A 111 -17.75 -3.26 43.11
N VAL A 112 -17.77 -4.56 43.46
CA VAL A 112 -18.71 -5.52 42.88
C VAL A 112 -20.02 -5.52 43.67
N ARG A 113 -21.02 -4.77 43.20
CA ARG A 113 -22.39 -4.83 43.75
C ARG A 113 -22.95 -6.23 43.53
N LYS A 114 -23.18 -7.00 44.60
CA LYS A 114 -23.87 -8.29 44.53
C LYS A 114 -25.32 -8.07 44.09
N ILE A 115 -25.64 -8.38 42.84
CA ILE A 115 -27.01 -8.47 42.36
C ILE A 115 -27.60 -9.74 43.00
N LYS A 116 -28.50 -9.58 43.97
CA LYS A 116 -29.20 -10.72 44.59
C LYS A 116 -30.19 -11.31 43.57
N PRO A 117 -30.18 -12.62 43.30
CA PRO A 117 -31.21 -13.24 42.48
C PRO A 117 -32.54 -13.26 43.25
N THR A 118 -33.54 -12.55 42.74
CA THR A 118 -34.92 -12.54 43.24
C THR A 118 -35.53 -13.93 43.05
N LYS A 119 -35.70 -14.69 44.14
CA LYS A 119 -36.45 -15.95 44.09
C LYS A 119 -37.93 -15.63 43.81
N GLN A 120 -38.40 -15.94 42.61
CA GLN A 120 -39.84 -16.02 42.33
C GLN A 120 -40.40 -17.21 43.11
N ASN A 121 -41.31 -16.93 44.04
CA ASN A 121 -42.06 -17.95 44.76
C ASN A 121 -43.23 -18.43 43.90
N THR A 122 -43.16 -19.64 43.36
CA THR A 122 -44.32 -20.38 42.87
C THR A 122 -44.62 -21.51 43.85
N GLY A 123 -45.53 -21.26 44.81
CA GLY A 123 -46.15 -22.31 45.61
C GLY A 123 -47.34 -22.92 44.88
N PRO A 124 -47.64 -24.22 45.04
CA PRO A 124 -48.73 -24.89 44.32
C PRO A 124 -50.09 -24.52 44.95
N PRO A 125 -51.20 -24.56 44.17
CA PRO A 125 -52.52 -24.24 44.69
C PRO A 125 -53.02 -25.38 45.59
N LYS A 126 -53.53 -25.04 46.77
CA LYS A 126 -54.25 -25.99 47.63
C LYS A 126 -55.75 -25.94 47.30
N ARG A 127 -56.27 -27.15 47.04
CA ARG A 127 -57.66 -27.64 46.97
C ARG A 127 -58.81 -26.61 47.00
#